data_AF-A0A536UVE4-F1
#
_entry.id   AF-A0A536UVE4-F1
#
_cell.length_a   1.000
_cell.length_b   1.000
_cell.length_c   1.000
_cell.angle_alpha   90.00
_cell.angle_beta   90.00
_cell.angle_gamma   90.00
#
_symmetry.space_group_name_H-M   'P 1'
#
loop_
_entity.id
_entity.type
_entity.pdbx_description
1 polymer ?
#
loop_
_entity_poly.entity_id
_entity_poly.type
_entity_poly.pdbx_seq_one_letter_code
_entity_poly.pdbx_strand_id
1 'polypeptide(L)' 'ILLAEPPGLAIGKVVLRDGSVVLGVLGEPFLCEGQTEITAFGGWRAYMASKR' A
#
# COMPACT_ATOMS: atom_id res chain seq x y z
N ILE A 1 -8.03 9.76 10.93
CA ILE A 1 -7.58 9.43 9.56
C ILE A 1 -7.87 7.97 9.23
N LEU A 2 -7.46 7.00 10.05
CA LEU A 2 -7.71 5.56 9.80
C LEU A 2 -8.93 4.96 10.52
N LEU A 3 -9.83 5.80 11.06
CA LEU A 3 -10.93 5.32 11.93
C LEU A 3 -11.94 4.39 11.23
N ALA A 4 -11.94 4.36 9.89
CA ALA A 4 -12.79 3.50 9.07
C ALA A 4 -12.00 2.43 8.30
N GLU A 5 -10.69 2.32 8.54
CA GLU A 5 -9.82 1.38 7.83
C GLU A 5 -9.73 0.03 8.58
N PRO A 6 -9.56 -1.10 7.86
CA PRO A 6 -9.37 -2.40 8.49
C PRO A 6 -8.10 -2.46 9.34
N PRO A 7 -8.05 -3.34 10.35
CA PRO A 7 -6.84 -3.60 11.12
C PRO A 7 -5.64 -3.95 10.21
N GLY A 8 -4.46 -3.45 10.58
CA GLY A 8 -3.22 -3.66 9.83
C GLY A 8 -2.87 -2.55 8.85
N LEU A 9 -3.71 -1.51 8.70
CA LEU A 9 -3.31 -0.27 8.05
C LEU A 9 -2.82 0.76 9.07
N ALA A 10 -1.72 1.43 8.75
CA ALA A 10 -1.08 2.44 9.59
C ALA A 10 -0.70 3.68 8.78
N ILE A 11 -0.52 4.82 9.46
CA ILE A 11 0.10 6.02 8.87
C ILE A 11 1.56 6.06 9.27
N GLY A 12 2.45 6.13 8.28
CA GLY A 12 3.89 6.23 8.51
C GLY A 12 4.58 7.09 7.46
N LYS A 13 5.90 7.21 7.58
CA LYS A 13 6.71 7.98 6.63
C LYS A 13 6.94 7.16 5.35
N VAL A 14 6.72 7.78 4.20
CA VAL A 14 7.04 7.22 2.88
C VAL A 14 7.96 8.17 2.13
N VAL A 15 8.86 7.60 1.33
CA VAL A 15 9.79 8.35 0.48
C VAL A 15 9.21 8.42 -0.93
N LEU A 16 9.02 9.62 -1.44
CA LEU A 16 8.57 9.84 -2.82
C LEU A 16 9.76 9.77 -3.78
N ARG A 17 9.47 9.69 -5.09
CA ARG A 17 10.49 9.59 -6.14
C ARG A 17 11.47 10.78 -6.16
N ASP A 18 11.03 11.95 -5.72
CA ASP A 18 11.87 13.15 -5.62
C ASP A 18 12.72 13.19 -4.33
N GLY A 19 12.66 12.14 -3.50
CA GLY A 19 13.38 12.04 -2.23
C GLY A 19 12.67 12.70 -1.05
N SER A 20 11.53 13.36 -1.25
CA SER A 20 10.77 13.95 -0.16
C SER A 20 10.15 12.87 0.75
N VAL A 21 10.00 13.18 2.03
CA VAL A 21 9.38 12.29 3.03
C VAL A 21 8.03 12.86 3.44
N VAL A 22 6.96 12.11 3.21
CA VAL A 22 5.58 12.49 3.56
C VAL A 22 4.92 11.41 4.40
N LEU A 23 3.76 11.72 4.99
CA LEU A 23 2.93 10.70 5.62
C LEU A 23 2.12 9.95 4.54
N GLY A 24 2.19 8.62 4.57
CA GLY A 24 1.48 7.72 3.68
C GLY A 24 0.83 6.56 4.43
N VAL A 25 -0.06 5.84 3.75
CA VAL A 25 -0.67 4.61 4.26
C VAL A 25 0.31 3.45 4.07
N LEU A 26 0.53 2.69 5.13
CA LEU A 26 1.36 1.48 5.16
C LEU A 26 0.51 0.29 5.60
N GLY A 27 0.84 -0.90 5.10
CA GLY A 27 0.31 -2.17 5.58
C GLY A 27 1.31 -2.84 6.52
N GLU A 28 0.84 -3.33 7.67
CA GLU A 28 1.64 -4.16 8.57
C GLU A 28 1.97 -5.52 7.92
N PRO A 29 3.12 -6.14 8.23
CA PRO A 29 3.57 -7.36 7.56
C PRO A 29 2.53 -8.49 7.49
N PHE A 30 1.77 -8.69 8.56
CA PHE A 30 0.75 -9.74 8.63
C PHE A 30 -0.37 -9.54 7.60
N LEU A 31 -0.63 -8.30 7.17
CA LEU A 31 -1.66 -8.00 6.16
C LEU A 31 -1.24 -8.47 4.77
N CYS A 32 0.07 -8.57 4.52
CA CYS A 32 0.63 -9.00 3.24
C CYS A 32 0.95 -10.50 3.19
N GLU A 33 1.00 -11.18 4.34
CA GLU A 33 1.37 -12.59 4.42
C GLU A 33 0.36 -13.48 3.67
N GLY A 34 0.86 -14.34 2.78
CA GLY A 34 0.03 -15.23 1.96
C GLY A 34 -0.83 -14.53 0.89
N GLN A 35 -0.75 -13.20 0.79
CA GLN A 35 -1.48 -12.43 -0.22
C GLN A 35 -0.71 -12.37 -1.54
N THR A 36 -1.42 -12.06 -2.63
CA THR A 36 -0.82 -11.87 -3.94
C THR A 36 0.09 -10.64 -3.95
N GLU A 37 1.35 -10.84 -4.32
CA GLU A 37 2.30 -9.75 -4.59
C GLU A 37 1.88 -9.02 -5.89
N ILE A 38 1.84 -7.68 -5.87
CA ILE A 38 1.41 -6.85 -7.00
C ILE A 38 2.41 -5.74 -7.42
N THR A 39 3.62 -5.73 -6.90
CA THR A 39 4.69 -4.76 -7.20
C THR A 39 4.96 -4.70 -8.70
N ALA A 40 4.93 -5.83 -9.41
CA ALA A 40 5.14 -5.87 -10.86
C ALA A 40 4.13 -5.04 -11.68
N PHE A 41 2.93 -4.77 -11.13
CA PHE A 41 1.93 -3.93 -11.78
C PHE A 41 2.23 -2.42 -11.63
N GLY A 42 3.14 -2.03 -10.73
CA GLY A 42 3.48 -0.63 -10.48
C GLY A 42 2.37 0.19 -9.82
N GLY A 43 1.27 -0.44 -9.39
CA GLY A 43 0.19 0.21 -8.66
C GLY A 43 -1.15 -0.50 -8.71
N TRP A 44 -2.03 -0.15 -7.75
CA TRP A 44 -3.35 -0.76 -7.58
C TRP A 44 -4.23 -0.69 -8.83
N ARG A 45 -4.24 0.46 -9.53
CA ARG A 45 -5.08 0.64 -10.73
C ARG A 45 -4.70 -0.32 -11.86
N ALA A 46 -3.42 -0.54 -12.09
CA ALA A 46 -2.94 -1.45 -13.13
C ALA A 46 -3.26 -2.91 -12.77
N TYR A 47 -3.09 -3.31 -11.50
CA TYR A 47 -3.49 -4.62 -11.01
C TYR A 47 -5.01 -4.87 -11.15
N MET A 48 -5.84 -3.89 -10.81
CA MET A 48 -7.30 -4.03 -10.97
C MET A 48 -7.71 -4.13 -12.44
N ALA A 49 -6.99 -3.46 -13.34
CA ALA A 49 -7.21 -3.59 -14.78
C ALA A 49 -6.80 -4.96 -15.32
N SER A 50 -5.76 -5.59 -14.77
CA SER A 50 -5.32 -6.95 -15.20
C SER A 50 -6.21 -8.08 -14.69
N LYS A 51 -7.08 -7.80 -13.70
CA LYS A 51 -8.08 -8.75 -13.19
C LYS A 51 -9.39 -8.76 -13.97
N ARG A 52 -9.52 -7.89 -14.97
CA ARG A 52 -10.73 -7.71 -15.77
C ARG A 52 -10.61 -8.41 -17.11
#